data_AF-A0A7J8P4P3-F1
#
_entry.id   AF-A0A7J8P4P3-F1
#
_cell.length_a   1.000
_cell.length_b   1.000
_cell.length_c   1.000
_cell.angle_alpha   90.00
_cell.angle_beta   90.00
_cell.angle_gamma   90.00
#
_symmetry.space_group_name_H-M   'P 1'
#
loop_
_entity.id
_entity.type
_entity.pdbx_description
1 polymer ?
#
loop_
_entity_poly.entity_id
_entity_poly.type
_entity_poly.pdbx_seq_one_letter_code
_entity_poly.pdbx_strand_id
1 'polypeptide(L)'
;MRLRFLASQRRRAEQFTVLVRNVPQISGNSISDSLDQFFKTSHPDTYLCYQAVYNAYKFAKLVRKRDRLQNWLDYNQLKFESHSEKRPTKKTGFLGLWGKRVDSIDFYKQQIKEFDKNMTLERQKVLKDTKSILPVAFVSFKSRWGAAVCAQTQQSKNPTLWLANWAPEPRDIYWQNLAIPFLSLTIRKLIISLSVFALVFFYMIPIAFVQSLANLEGLERVAPFLRPVIELKFIKSFLQGFLPGLALKISLYILPTVLMIMSKIEGHIALSILERRASA
;
A
#
# COMPACT_ATOMS: atom_id res chain seq x y z
N MET A 1 8.11 -3.70 -29.47
CA MET A 1 8.49 -2.51 -28.67
C MET A 1 9.12 -2.87 -27.32
N ARG A 2 8.49 -3.72 -26.48
CA ARG A 2 9.00 -4.09 -25.14
C ARG A 2 10.45 -4.62 -25.11
N LEU A 3 10.82 -5.56 -25.98
CA LEU A 3 12.18 -6.15 -25.98
C LEU A 3 13.27 -5.12 -26.30
N ARG A 4 13.03 -4.24 -27.28
CA ARG A 4 13.93 -3.13 -27.62
C ARG A 4 14.10 -2.16 -26.46
N PHE A 5 13.00 -1.82 -25.78
CA PHE A 5 13.04 -0.98 -24.58
C PHE A 5 13.90 -1.60 -23.47
N LEU A 6 13.66 -2.87 -23.13
CA LEU A 6 14.42 -3.60 -22.10
C LEU A 6 15.92 -3.67 -22.43
N ALA A 7 16.28 -3.89 -23.70
CA ALA A 7 17.67 -3.91 -24.14
C ALA A 7 18.37 -2.54 -24.01
N SER A 8 17.62 -1.45 -24.25
CA SER A 8 18.13 -0.06 -24.14
C SER A 8 18.17 0.49 -22.71
N GLN A 9 17.57 -0.21 -21.75
CA GLN A 9 17.37 0.29 -20.40
C GLN A 9 18.68 0.33 -19.60
N ARG A 10 18.89 1.42 -18.85
CA ARG A 10 20.04 1.57 -17.94
C ARG A 10 20.02 0.48 -16.86
N ARG A 11 21.18 0.23 -16.25
CA ARG A 11 21.31 -0.67 -15.10
C ARG A 11 20.44 -0.17 -13.95
N ARG A 12 19.53 -1.02 -13.48
CA ARG A 12 18.65 -0.78 -12.32
C ARG A 12 18.74 -1.95 -11.36
N ALA A 13 18.57 -1.69 -10.06
CA ALA A 13 18.67 -2.72 -9.01
C ALA A 13 17.71 -3.90 -9.26
N GLU A 14 16.48 -3.63 -9.72
CA GLU A 14 15.46 -4.65 -10.05
C GLU A 14 15.93 -5.72 -11.06
N GLN A 15 16.92 -5.41 -11.90
CA GLN A 15 17.46 -6.36 -12.89
C GLN A 15 18.47 -7.34 -12.28
N PHE A 16 19.02 -7.03 -11.11
CA PHE A 16 20.06 -7.81 -10.43
C PHE A 16 19.57 -8.42 -9.11
N THR A 17 18.38 -8.03 -8.65
CA THR A 17 17.85 -8.41 -7.34
C THR A 17 16.63 -9.31 -7.49
N VAL A 18 16.60 -10.36 -6.68
CA VAL A 18 15.51 -11.33 -6.56
C VAL A 18 14.95 -11.24 -5.15
N LEU A 19 13.63 -11.20 -5.03
CA LEU A 19 12.94 -11.29 -3.77
C LEU A 19 12.72 -12.76 -3.41
N VAL A 20 13.31 -13.19 -2.30
CA VAL A 20 13.20 -14.54 -1.76
C VAL A 20 12.25 -14.52 -0.56
N ARG A 21 11.23 -15.37 -0.58
CA ARG A 21 10.24 -15.51 0.50
C ARG A 21 10.17 -16.94 1.02
N ASN A 22 9.56 -17.11 2.20
CA ASN A 22 9.43 -18.39 2.89
C ASN A 22 10.79 -19.07 3.09
N VAL A 23 11.75 -18.30 3.62
CA VAL A 23 13.02 -18.86 4.06
C VAL A 23 12.74 -19.77 5.27
N PRO A 24 13.17 -21.05 5.24
CA PRO A 24 12.96 -21.95 6.36
C PRO A 24 13.78 -21.50 7.57
N GLN A 25 13.19 -21.60 8.76
CA GLN A 25 13.94 -21.42 10.01
C GLN A 25 14.59 -22.76 10.37
N ILE A 26 15.92 -22.80 10.27
CA ILE A 26 16.72 -23.96 10.66
C ILE A 26 17.13 -23.76 12.12
N SER A 27 16.87 -24.75 12.97
CA SER A 27 17.26 -24.72 14.38
C SER A 27 18.77 -24.54 14.53
N GLY A 28 19.21 -23.52 15.27
CA GLY A 28 20.62 -23.27 15.59
C GLY A 28 21.32 -22.23 14.72
N ASN A 29 20.81 -21.92 13.51
CA ASN A 29 21.39 -20.91 12.63
C ASN A 29 20.51 -19.66 12.55
N SER A 30 21.13 -18.48 12.38
CA SER A 30 20.35 -17.29 12.05
C SER A 30 19.77 -17.42 10.63
N ILE A 31 18.64 -16.75 10.37
CA ILE A 31 18.02 -16.71 9.03
C ILE A 31 19.01 -16.14 8.02
N SER A 32 19.77 -15.13 8.44
CA SER A 32 20.86 -14.50 7.67
C SER A 32 21.92 -15.49 7.23
N ASP A 33 22.45 -16.30 8.16
CA ASP A 33 23.52 -17.25 7.86
C ASP A 33 23.01 -18.36 6.93
N SER A 34 21.77 -18.82 7.18
CA SER A 34 21.12 -19.82 6.36
C SER A 34 20.92 -19.34 4.91
N LEU A 35 20.54 -18.07 4.72
CA LEU A 35 20.42 -17.42 3.41
C LEU A 35 21.77 -17.35 2.71
N ASP A 36 22.78 -16.82 3.39
CA ASP A 36 24.12 -16.64 2.83
C ASP A 36 24.75 -17.99 2.42
N GLN A 37 24.69 -18.99 3.30
CA GLN A 37 25.18 -20.33 3.04
C GLN A 37 24.45 -20.98 1.86
N PHE A 38 23.11 -20.87 1.80
CA PHE A 38 22.30 -21.45 0.72
C PHE A 38 22.67 -20.88 -0.65
N PHE A 39 22.77 -19.56 -0.77
CA PHE A 39 23.08 -18.92 -2.05
C PHE A 39 24.54 -19.03 -2.46
N LYS A 40 25.49 -19.06 -1.51
CA LYS A 40 26.89 -19.38 -1.80
C LYS A 40 27.05 -20.80 -2.34
N THR A 41 26.29 -21.75 -1.81
CA THR A 41 26.34 -23.15 -2.26
C THR A 41 25.64 -23.34 -3.60
N SER A 42 24.47 -22.71 -3.79
CA SER A 42 23.63 -22.94 -4.97
C SER A 42 24.03 -22.09 -6.18
N HIS A 43 24.57 -20.88 -5.95
CA HIS A 43 24.91 -19.90 -6.99
C HIS A 43 26.30 -19.26 -6.75
N PRO A 44 27.38 -20.05 -6.64
CA PRO A 44 28.69 -19.57 -6.17
C PRO A 44 29.28 -18.42 -6.99
N ASP A 45 29.18 -18.50 -8.32
CA ASP A 45 29.83 -17.53 -9.21
C ASP A 45 29.06 -16.21 -9.31
N THR A 46 27.72 -16.30 -9.25
CA THR A 46 26.83 -15.17 -9.55
C THR A 46 26.34 -14.45 -8.30
N TYR A 47 26.35 -15.09 -7.13
CA TYR A 47 25.91 -14.50 -5.87
C TYR A 47 26.78 -13.29 -5.47
N LEU A 48 26.14 -12.20 -5.04
CA LEU A 48 26.82 -10.99 -4.56
C LEU A 48 26.59 -10.78 -3.07
N CYS A 49 25.33 -10.60 -2.67
CA CYS A 49 24.95 -10.33 -1.29
C CYS A 49 23.45 -10.52 -1.09
N TYR A 50 23.00 -10.43 0.17
CA TYR A 50 21.58 -10.38 0.51
C TYR A 50 21.29 -9.23 1.48
N GLN A 51 20.03 -8.82 1.50
CA GLN A 51 19.47 -7.87 2.46
C GLN A 51 18.25 -8.51 3.11
N ALA A 52 18.35 -8.83 4.39
CA ALA A 52 17.22 -9.33 5.17
C ALA A 52 16.16 -8.22 5.37
N VAL A 53 14.88 -8.63 5.39
CA VAL A 53 13.77 -7.73 5.66
C VAL A 53 13.40 -7.81 7.14
N TYR A 54 13.29 -6.65 7.78
CA TYR A 54 12.94 -6.52 9.19
C TYR A 54 11.50 -6.03 9.35
N ASN A 55 10.82 -6.49 10.41
CA ASN A 55 9.53 -5.97 10.82
C ASN A 55 9.69 -4.58 11.46
N ALA A 56 9.70 -3.56 10.62
CA ALA A 56 9.87 -2.17 11.01
C ALA A 56 8.55 -1.38 11.06
N TYR A 57 7.38 -2.03 11.25
CA TYR A 57 6.08 -1.34 11.18
C TYR A 57 5.97 -0.17 12.16
N LYS A 58 6.38 -0.38 13.42
CA LYS A 58 6.35 0.65 14.47
C LYS A 58 7.30 1.80 14.14
N PHE A 59 8.50 1.49 13.66
CA PHE A 59 9.48 2.49 13.22
C PHE A 59 8.95 3.31 12.03
N ALA A 60 8.39 2.66 11.00
CA ALA A 60 7.79 3.32 9.85
C ALA A 60 6.61 4.23 10.25
N LYS A 61 5.81 3.83 11.25
CA LYS A 61 4.74 4.68 11.81
C LYS A 61 5.29 5.93 12.48
N LEU A 62 6.43 5.84 13.19
CA LEU A 62 7.09 7.00 13.79
C LEU A 62 7.65 7.94 12.72
N VAL A 63 8.32 7.41 11.68
CA VAL A 63 8.83 8.19 10.55
C VAL A 63 7.71 9.01 9.90
N ARG A 64 6.58 8.37 9.55
CA ARG A 64 5.42 9.08 8.95
C ARG A 64 4.86 10.17 9.86
N LYS A 65 4.86 9.97 11.18
CA LYS A 65 4.42 11.01 12.13
C LYS A 65 5.41 12.16 12.17
N ARG A 66 6.71 11.87 12.19
CA ARG A 66 7.79 12.87 12.15
C ARG A 66 7.74 13.69 10.88
N ASP A 67 7.52 13.08 9.72
CA ASP A 67 7.39 13.79 8.43
C ASP A 67 6.18 14.74 8.41
N ARG A 68 5.03 14.32 8.98
CA ARG A 68 3.87 15.20 9.15
C ARG A 68 4.19 16.39 10.05
N LEU A 69 4.92 16.19 11.14
CA LEU A 69 5.34 17.26 12.04
C LEU A 69 6.34 18.20 11.36
N GLN A 70 7.24 17.68 10.51
CA GLN A 70 8.13 18.48 9.69
C GLN A 70 7.34 19.39 8.74
N ASN A 71 6.36 18.85 8.01
CA ASN A 71 5.50 19.66 7.14
C ASN A 71 4.78 20.79 7.90
N TRP A 72 4.34 20.52 9.14
CA TRP A 72 3.76 21.55 10.00
C TRP A 72 4.79 22.58 10.47
N LEU A 73 6.02 22.17 10.78
CA LEU A 73 7.11 23.07 11.12
C LEU A 73 7.42 23.99 9.94
N ASP A 74 7.59 23.42 8.75
CA ASP A 74 7.90 24.16 7.52
C ASP A 74 6.78 25.17 7.20
N TYR A 75 5.51 24.76 7.31
CA TYR A 75 4.37 25.66 7.17
C TYR A 75 4.43 26.86 8.14
N ASN A 76 4.76 26.63 9.42
CA ASN A 76 4.86 27.71 10.40
C ASN A 76 6.07 28.61 10.17
N GLN A 77 7.18 28.07 9.67
CA GLN A 77 8.35 28.86 9.27
C GLN A 77 8.03 29.76 8.08
N LEU A 78 7.46 29.21 7.00
CA LEU A 78 7.04 29.98 5.82
C LEU A 78 6.04 31.08 6.19
N LYS A 79 5.11 30.79 7.11
CA LYS A 79 4.16 31.78 7.63
C LYS A 79 4.86 32.92 8.37
N PHE A 80 5.89 32.62 9.14
CA PHE A 80 6.68 33.62 9.86
C PHE A 80 7.59 34.43 8.93
N GLU A 81 8.21 33.79 7.94
CA GLU A 81 9.01 34.48 6.90
C GLU A 81 8.16 35.47 6.11
N SER A 82 6.91 35.11 5.80
CA SER A 82 5.97 35.99 5.11
C SER A 82 5.45 37.15 5.97
N HIS A 83 5.34 36.95 7.29
CA HIS A 83 4.82 37.94 8.24
C HIS A 83 5.73 38.00 9.48
N SER A 84 6.84 38.74 9.36
CA SER A 84 7.91 38.80 10.36
C SER A 84 7.51 39.45 11.69
N GLU A 85 6.41 40.20 11.71
CA GLU A 85 5.98 40.97 12.89
C GLU A 85 5.51 40.10 14.06
N LYS A 86 4.96 38.90 13.79
CA LYS A 86 4.36 38.05 14.84
C LYS A 86 4.69 36.58 14.64
N ARG A 87 5.31 35.98 15.67
CA ARG A 87 5.56 34.54 15.70
C ARG A 87 4.25 33.73 15.79
N PRO A 88 4.12 32.63 15.02
CA PRO A 88 2.91 31.83 15.03
C PRO A 88 2.77 31.07 16.34
N THR A 89 1.70 31.33 17.08
CA THR A 89 1.40 30.64 18.34
C THR A 89 0.30 29.60 18.16
N LYS A 90 0.38 28.52 18.93
CA LYS A 90 -0.67 27.50 19.03
C LYS A 90 -1.01 27.22 20.48
N LYS A 91 -2.21 26.71 20.72
CA LYS A 91 -2.57 26.14 22.03
C LYS A 91 -2.26 24.64 22.05
N THR A 92 -1.87 24.11 23.21
CA THR A 92 -1.41 22.73 23.37
C THR A 92 -2.53 21.68 23.49
N GLY A 93 -3.76 22.08 23.82
CA GLY A 93 -4.88 21.17 24.07
C GLY A 93 -5.58 20.65 22.82
N PHE A 94 -6.68 19.94 23.04
CA PHE A 94 -7.45 19.24 22.01
C PHE A 94 -7.87 20.18 20.87
N LEU A 95 -7.52 19.81 19.63
CA LEU A 95 -7.76 20.58 18.40
C LEU A 95 -7.28 22.04 18.42
N GLY A 96 -6.38 22.41 19.34
CA GLY A 96 -5.91 23.79 19.50
C GLY A 96 -6.91 24.72 20.20
N LEU A 97 -7.95 24.19 20.85
CA LEU A 97 -9.00 24.98 21.49
C LEU A 97 -8.61 25.41 22.92
N TRP A 98 -8.06 24.48 23.70
CA TRP A 98 -7.74 24.68 25.13
C TRP A 98 -6.22 24.60 25.40
N GLY A 99 -5.79 25.04 26.58
CA GLY A 99 -4.40 24.95 27.02
C GLY A 99 -3.57 26.23 26.83
N LYS A 100 -2.29 26.15 27.25
CA LYS A 100 -1.34 27.28 27.23
C LYS A 100 -0.98 27.63 25.78
N ARG A 101 -0.83 28.94 25.50
CA ARG A 101 -0.30 29.42 24.21
C ARG A 101 1.22 29.25 24.22
N VAL A 102 1.75 28.55 23.21
CA VAL A 102 3.17 28.27 23.04
C VAL A 102 3.57 28.65 21.61
N ASP A 103 4.83 29.01 21.40
CA ASP A 103 5.40 29.20 20.06
C ASP A 103 5.31 27.88 19.29
N SER A 104 4.66 27.93 18.12
CA SER A 104 4.43 26.74 17.30
C SER A 104 5.73 26.18 16.75
N ILE A 105 6.69 27.04 16.39
CA ILE A 105 7.95 26.63 15.78
C ILE A 105 8.78 25.85 16.80
N ASP A 106 8.96 26.40 18.00
CA ASP A 106 9.74 25.76 19.06
C ASP A 106 9.05 24.48 19.56
N PHE A 107 7.71 24.48 19.63
CA PHE A 107 6.93 23.29 19.96
C PHE A 107 7.15 22.15 18.96
N TYR A 108 7.06 22.41 17.65
CA TYR A 108 7.30 21.37 16.64
C TYR A 108 8.76 20.93 16.61
N LYS A 109 9.73 21.85 16.78
CA LYS A 109 11.15 21.50 16.92
C LYS A 109 11.40 20.56 18.09
N GLN A 110 10.81 20.84 19.26
CA GLN A 110 10.96 19.99 20.44
C GLN A 110 10.33 18.62 20.23
N GLN A 111 9.13 18.55 19.66
CA GLN A 111 8.49 17.28 19.35
C GLN A 111 9.31 16.46 18.35
N ILE A 112 9.82 17.07 17.27
CA ILE A 112 10.66 16.36 16.30
C ILE A 112 11.89 15.77 16.99
N LYS A 113 12.57 16.52 17.87
CA LYS A 113 13.69 16.00 18.65
C LYS A 113 13.30 14.79 19.51
N GLU A 114 12.13 14.80 20.12
CA GLU A 114 11.61 13.66 20.89
C GLU A 114 11.31 12.45 19.99
N PHE A 115 10.67 12.67 18.84
CA PHE A 115 10.43 11.62 17.85
C PHE A 115 11.73 11.03 17.31
N ASP A 116 12.75 11.85 17.03
CA ASP A 116 14.05 11.39 16.56
C ASP A 116 14.72 10.48 17.61
N LYS A 117 14.65 10.82 18.91
CA LYS A 117 15.11 9.95 20.00
C LYS A 117 14.33 8.64 20.06
N ASN A 118 13.00 8.69 19.96
CA ASN A 118 12.18 7.48 19.94
C ASN A 118 12.47 6.60 18.72
N MET A 119 12.73 7.21 17.57
CA MET A 119 13.11 6.52 16.33
C MET A 119 14.47 5.82 16.47
N THR A 120 15.49 6.46 17.05
CA THR A 120 16.80 5.81 17.26
C THR A 120 16.68 4.63 18.23
N LEU A 121 15.91 4.76 19.31
CA LEU A 121 15.65 3.66 20.25
C LEU A 121 14.94 2.49 19.56
N GLU A 122 13.87 2.75 18.80
CA GLU A 122 13.14 1.69 18.10
C GLU A 122 13.98 1.05 16.99
N ARG A 123 14.81 1.82 16.28
CA ARG A 123 15.76 1.27 15.30
C ARG A 123 16.75 0.31 15.95
N GLN A 124 17.33 0.67 17.09
CA GLN A 124 18.24 -0.20 17.82
C GLN A 124 17.55 -1.48 18.31
N LYS A 125 16.29 -1.38 18.77
CA LYS A 125 15.52 -2.56 19.17
C LYS A 125 15.31 -3.53 18.01
N VAL A 126 14.88 -3.03 16.85
CA VAL A 126 14.66 -3.86 15.64
C VAL A 126 15.97 -4.52 15.19
N LEU A 127 17.10 -3.81 15.22
CA LEU A 127 18.39 -4.38 14.80
C LEU A 127 18.92 -5.45 15.76
N LYS A 128 18.60 -5.35 17.06
CA LYS A 128 19.04 -6.32 18.08
C LYS A 128 18.12 -7.53 18.20
N ASP A 129 16.83 -7.38 17.90
CA ASP A 129 15.85 -8.44 18.05
C ASP A 129 15.84 -9.37 16.84
N THR A 130 16.36 -10.59 17.01
CA THR A 130 16.33 -11.64 15.99
C THR A 130 14.91 -12.02 15.58
N LYS A 131 13.90 -11.88 16.46
CA LYS A 131 12.50 -12.19 16.13
C LYS A 131 11.88 -11.17 15.17
N SER A 132 12.49 -9.99 15.04
CA SER A 132 12.03 -8.97 14.11
C SER A 132 12.40 -9.28 12.65
N ILE A 133 13.32 -10.22 12.42
CA ILE A 133 13.73 -10.64 11.08
C ILE A 133 12.61 -11.47 10.46
N LEU A 134 12.12 -11.03 9.31
CA LEU A 134 11.10 -11.74 8.54
C LEU A 134 11.77 -12.84 7.70
N PRO A 135 11.05 -13.94 7.36
CA PRO A 135 11.55 -14.99 6.48
C PRO A 135 11.54 -14.56 5.00
N VAL A 136 12.07 -13.36 4.74
CA VAL A 136 12.07 -12.66 3.46
C VAL A 136 13.39 -11.91 3.30
N ALA A 137 14.00 -12.01 2.12
CA ALA A 137 15.23 -11.31 1.80
C ALA A 137 15.27 -10.87 0.35
N PHE A 138 15.98 -9.77 0.10
CA PHE A 138 16.38 -9.36 -1.24
C PHE A 138 17.78 -9.90 -1.51
N VAL A 139 17.92 -10.76 -2.51
CA VAL A 139 19.19 -11.35 -2.90
C VAL A 139 19.66 -10.70 -4.17
N SER A 140 20.88 -10.16 -4.16
CA SER A 140 21.48 -9.50 -5.31
C SER A 140 22.55 -10.37 -5.94
N PHE A 141 22.64 -10.32 -7.26
CA PHE A 141 23.57 -11.08 -8.08
C PHE A 141 24.50 -10.15 -8.85
N LYS A 142 25.70 -10.63 -9.17
CA LYS A 142 26.71 -9.91 -9.97
C LYS A 142 26.25 -9.67 -11.41
N SER A 143 25.41 -10.55 -11.95
CA SER A 143 24.92 -10.50 -13.33
C SER A 143 23.38 -10.56 -13.42
N ARG A 144 22.81 -9.89 -14.43
CA ARG A 144 21.37 -9.97 -14.73
C ARG A 144 20.93 -11.39 -15.08
N TRP A 145 21.82 -12.13 -15.74
CA TRP A 145 21.59 -13.52 -16.09
C TRP A 145 21.47 -14.39 -14.84
N GLY A 146 22.35 -14.23 -13.84
CA GLY A 146 22.26 -14.96 -12.58
C GLY A 146 20.95 -14.69 -11.83
N ALA A 147 20.54 -13.42 -11.76
CA ALA A 147 19.24 -13.05 -11.20
C ALA A 147 18.07 -13.67 -11.98
N ALA A 148 18.13 -13.68 -13.32
CA ALA A 148 17.10 -14.27 -14.16
C ALA A 148 16.96 -15.78 -13.96
N VAL A 149 18.09 -16.50 -13.88
CA VAL A 149 18.12 -17.94 -13.60
C VAL A 149 17.52 -18.20 -12.21
N CYS A 150 17.95 -17.47 -11.18
CA CYS A 150 17.42 -17.66 -9.83
C CYS A 150 15.90 -17.38 -9.75
N ALA A 151 15.40 -16.33 -10.39
CA ALA A 151 13.98 -15.98 -10.35
C ALA A 151 13.06 -16.91 -11.15
N GLN A 152 13.61 -17.74 -12.05
CA GLN A 152 12.83 -18.64 -12.91
C GLN A 152 12.99 -20.11 -12.53
N THR A 153 13.98 -20.45 -11.70
CA THR A 153 14.25 -21.83 -11.27
C THR A 153 13.69 -22.11 -9.89
N GLN A 154 13.20 -23.33 -9.70
CA GLN A 154 12.78 -23.82 -8.40
C GLN A 154 14.01 -24.09 -7.53
N GLN A 155 14.15 -23.38 -6.40
CA GLN A 155 15.36 -23.42 -5.58
C GLN A 155 15.44 -24.64 -4.65
N SER A 156 14.31 -25.25 -4.29
CA SER A 156 14.28 -26.38 -3.36
C SER A 156 13.25 -27.43 -3.76
N LYS A 157 13.40 -28.67 -3.26
CA LYS A 157 12.46 -29.78 -3.52
C LYS A 157 11.03 -29.43 -3.12
N ASN A 158 10.85 -28.62 -2.08
CA ASN A 158 9.52 -28.15 -1.67
C ASN A 158 9.16 -26.86 -2.44
N PRO A 159 8.08 -26.86 -3.24
CA PRO A 159 7.68 -25.70 -4.04
C PRO A 159 7.20 -24.51 -3.20
N THR A 160 6.96 -24.69 -1.90
CA THR A 160 6.47 -23.62 -1.01
C THR A 160 7.58 -22.89 -0.25
N LEU A 161 8.82 -23.41 -0.28
CA LEU A 161 9.98 -22.84 0.39
C LEU A 161 10.93 -22.19 -0.63
N TRP A 162 11.72 -21.22 -0.18
CA TRP A 162 12.68 -20.51 -1.04
C TRP A 162 12.06 -19.93 -2.32
N LEU A 163 10.91 -19.27 -2.16
CA LEU A 163 10.16 -18.69 -3.26
C LEU A 163 10.92 -17.49 -3.82
N ALA A 164 11.63 -17.68 -4.93
CA ALA A 164 12.43 -16.69 -5.61
C ALA A 164 11.62 -16.03 -6.75
N ASN A 165 11.21 -14.78 -6.54
CA ASN A 165 10.50 -13.98 -7.54
C ASN A 165 11.32 -12.74 -7.89
N TRP A 166 11.14 -12.18 -9.08
CA TRP A 166 11.73 -10.87 -9.42
C TRP A 166 11.40 -9.82 -8.36
N ALA A 167 12.43 -9.12 -7.88
CA ALA A 167 12.22 -7.99 -6.98
C ALA A 167 11.64 -6.81 -7.77
N PRO A 168 10.54 -6.18 -7.32
CA PRO A 168 10.07 -4.94 -7.92
C PRO A 168 11.02 -3.79 -7.62
N GLU A 169 10.85 -2.67 -8.31
CA GLU A 169 11.61 -1.45 -8.04
C GLU A 169 11.45 -1.05 -6.56
N PRO A 170 12.50 -0.56 -5.87
CA PRO A 170 12.41 -0.19 -4.45
C PRO A 170 11.25 0.74 -4.08
N ARG A 171 10.82 1.59 -5.02
CA ARG A 171 9.68 2.52 -4.86
C ARG A 171 8.32 1.85 -5.06
N ASP A 172 8.30 0.78 -5.84
CA ASP A 172 7.10 -0.01 -6.16
C ASP A 172 6.82 -1.10 -5.11
N ILE A 173 7.75 -1.36 -4.18
CA ILE A 173 7.56 -2.34 -3.10
C ILE A 173 6.51 -1.86 -2.10
N TYR A 174 5.45 -2.65 -1.94
CA TYR A 174 4.47 -2.53 -0.86
C TYR A 174 4.90 -3.33 0.37
N TRP A 175 5.69 -2.67 1.23
CA TRP A 175 6.35 -3.27 2.40
C TRP A 175 5.41 -4.01 3.37
N GLN A 176 4.14 -3.62 3.47
CA GLN A 176 3.20 -4.21 4.44
C GLN A 176 2.85 -5.67 4.11
N ASN A 177 2.96 -6.08 2.84
CA ASN A 177 2.57 -7.42 2.39
C ASN A 177 3.75 -8.39 2.22
N LEU A 178 4.99 -7.94 2.50
CA LEU A 178 6.17 -8.78 2.32
C LEU A 178 6.16 -10.02 3.23
N ALA A 179 5.72 -9.84 4.48
CA ALA A 179 5.79 -10.84 5.55
C ALA A 179 4.69 -11.92 5.50
N ILE A 180 3.78 -11.90 4.53
CA ILE A 180 2.61 -12.77 4.55
C ILE A 180 3.03 -14.19 4.11
N PRO A 181 2.82 -15.22 4.95
CA PRO A 181 3.16 -16.60 4.60
C PRO A 181 2.26 -17.12 3.48
N PHE A 182 2.77 -18.09 2.71
CA PHE A 182 2.09 -18.63 1.52
C PHE A 182 0.67 -19.14 1.80
N LEU A 183 0.46 -19.89 2.89
CA LEU A 183 -0.87 -20.42 3.23
C LEU A 183 -1.88 -19.29 3.51
N SER A 184 -1.44 -18.23 4.21
CA SER A 184 -2.29 -17.06 4.46
C SER A 184 -2.62 -16.32 3.17
N LEU A 185 -1.69 -16.23 2.22
CA LEU A 185 -1.95 -15.65 0.89
C LEU A 185 -3.05 -16.42 0.14
N THR A 186 -3.02 -17.76 0.17
CA THR A 186 -4.04 -18.58 -0.49
C THR A 186 -5.43 -18.35 0.12
N ILE A 187 -5.54 -18.35 1.44
CA ILE A 187 -6.80 -18.09 2.15
C ILE A 187 -7.31 -16.67 1.87
N ARG A 188 -6.42 -15.66 1.93
CA ARG A 188 -6.77 -14.26 1.62
C ARG A 188 -7.32 -14.11 0.21
N LYS A 189 -6.69 -14.73 -0.79
CA LYS A 189 -7.17 -14.71 -2.17
C LYS A 189 -8.55 -15.34 -2.31
N LEU A 190 -8.81 -16.47 -1.63
CA LEU A 190 -10.12 -17.10 -1.62
C LEU A 190 -11.18 -16.15 -1.01
N ILE A 191 -10.89 -15.57 0.16
CA ILE A 191 -11.80 -14.65 0.85
C ILE A 191 -12.08 -13.41 -0.01
N ILE A 192 -11.05 -12.81 -0.63
CA ILE A 192 -11.25 -11.65 -1.51
C ILE A 192 -12.03 -12.04 -2.77
N SER A 193 -11.76 -13.20 -3.38
CA SER A 193 -12.54 -13.67 -4.53
C SER A 193 -14.03 -13.81 -4.18
N LEU A 194 -14.35 -14.37 -3.01
CA LEU A 194 -15.74 -14.45 -2.52
C LEU A 194 -16.32 -13.06 -2.21
N SER A 195 -15.51 -12.16 -1.65
CA SER A 195 -15.93 -10.79 -1.35
C SER A 195 -16.22 -9.97 -2.61
N VAL A 196 -15.42 -10.13 -3.66
CA VAL A 196 -15.65 -9.49 -4.97
C VAL A 196 -16.91 -10.06 -5.61
N PHE A 197 -17.12 -11.38 -5.55
CA PHE A 197 -18.37 -11.99 -6.02
C PHE A 197 -19.60 -11.41 -5.31
N ALA A 198 -19.55 -11.33 -3.97
CA ALA A 198 -20.61 -10.70 -3.19
C ALA A 198 -20.79 -9.22 -3.54
N LEU A 199 -19.70 -8.47 -3.72
CA LEU A 199 -19.74 -7.06 -4.12
C LEU A 199 -20.48 -6.90 -5.45
N VAL A 200 -20.17 -7.71 -6.47
CA VAL A 200 -20.85 -7.66 -7.76
C VAL A 200 -22.35 -7.95 -7.60
N PHE A 201 -22.70 -8.96 -6.80
CA PHE A 201 -24.09 -9.30 -6.53
C PHE A 201 -24.84 -8.14 -5.84
N PHE A 202 -24.28 -7.57 -4.77
CA PHE A 202 -24.91 -6.45 -4.06
C PHE A 202 -24.89 -5.15 -4.85
N TYR A 203 -23.97 -4.98 -5.80
CA TYR A 203 -23.91 -3.82 -6.69
C TYR A 203 -25.09 -3.75 -7.66
N MET A 204 -25.79 -4.87 -7.90
CA MET A 204 -27.03 -4.87 -8.67
C MET A 204 -28.16 -4.09 -7.99
N ILE A 205 -28.20 -4.04 -6.65
CA ILE A 205 -29.25 -3.35 -5.88
C ILE A 205 -29.26 -1.83 -6.16
N PRO A 206 -28.14 -1.08 -5.99
CA PRO A 206 -28.14 0.36 -6.27
C PRO A 206 -28.34 0.64 -7.76
N ILE A 207 -27.84 -0.20 -8.66
CA ILE A 207 -28.10 -0.06 -10.10
C ILE A 207 -29.60 -0.17 -10.38
N ALA A 208 -30.26 -1.23 -9.88
CA ALA A 208 -31.69 -1.44 -10.06
C ALA A 208 -32.51 -0.28 -9.48
N PHE A 209 -32.13 0.24 -8.32
CA PHE A 209 -32.76 1.40 -7.71
C PHE A 209 -32.66 2.65 -8.61
N VAL A 210 -31.45 2.97 -9.09
CA VAL A 210 -31.24 4.11 -10.00
C VAL A 210 -32.02 3.94 -11.30
N GLN A 211 -32.06 2.72 -11.86
CA GLN A 211 -32.82 2.41 -13.07
C GLN A 211 -34.34 2.52 -12.84
N SER A 212 -34.84 2.12 -11.67
CA SER A 212 -36.27 2.31 -11.33
C SER A 212 -36.66 3.77 -11.22
N LEU A 213 -35.78 4.64 -10.71
CA LEU A 213 -36.01 6.09 -10.65
C LEU A 213 -35.95 6.74 -12.03
N ALA A 214 -35.15 6.19 -12.95
CA ALA A 214 -35.10 6.64 -14.34
C ALA A 214 -36.41 6.33 -15.10
N ASN A 215 -37.10 5.24 -14.74
CA ASN A 215 -38.37 4.84 -15.33
C ASN A 215 -39.57 5.45 -14.59
N LEU A 216 -39.86 6.72 -14.89
CA LEU A 216 -40.94 7.48 -14.25
C LEU A 216 -42.33 6.88 -14.49
N GLU A 217 -42.60 6.30 -15.66
CA GLU A 217 -43.90 5.65 -15.94
C GLU A 217 -44.15 4.44 -15.04
N GLY A 218 -43.11 3.66 -14.75
CA GLY A 218 -43.17 2.56 -13.78
C GLY A 218 -43.35 3.08 -12.35
N LEU A 219 -42.64 4.15 -11.99
CA LEU A 219 -42.69 4.74 -10.66
C LEU A 219 -44.06 5.37 -10.34
N GLU A 220 -44.70 6.05 -11.30
CA GLU A 220 -46.03 6.64 -11.17
C GLU A 220 -47.15 5.61 -10.98
N ARG A 221 -46.94 4.38 -11.46
CA ARG A 221 -47.86 3.24 -11.26
C ARG A 221 -47.69 2.62 -9.88
N VAL A 222 -46.46 2.50 -9.38
CA VAL A 222 -46.15 1.85 -8.10
C VAL A 222 -46.32 2.81 -6.92
N ALA A 223 -46.03 4.10 -7.10
CA ALA A 223 -46.03 5.11 -6.06
C ALA A 223 -46.81 6.38 -6.49
N PRO A 224 -48.15 6.33 -6.52
CA PRO A 224 -49.00 7.42 -7.05
C PRO A 224 -48.90 8.73 -6.25
N PHE A 225 -48.40 8.68 -5.01
CA PHE A 225 -48.17 9.88 -4.18
C PHE A 225 -47.03 10.78 -4.71
N LEU A 226 -46.15 10.28 -5.58
CA LEU A 226 -45.05 11.05 -6.18
C LEU A 226 -45.48 11.85 -7.42
N ARG A 227 -46.69 11.66 -7.95
CA ARG A 227 -47.21 12.35 -9.14
C ARG A 227 -47.09 13.89 -9.09
N PRO A 228 -47.43 14.58 -7.99
CA PRO A 228 -47.35 16.05 -7.95
C PRO A 228 -45.92 16.59 -8.10
N VAL A 229 -44.93 15.79 -7.67
CA VAL A 229 -43.51 16.15 -7.72
C VAL A 229 -42.90 15.83 -9.08
N ILE A 230 -43.34 14.72 -9.70
CA ILE A 230 -42.84 14.26 -11.00
C ILE A 230 -43.42 15.10 -12.15
N GLU A 231 -44.63 15.67 -12.02
CA GLU A 231 -45.26 16.51 -13.04
C GLU A 231 -44.53 17.84 -13.31
N LEU A 232 -43.65 18.28 -12.40
CA LEU A 232 -42.79 19.44 -12.63
C LEU A 232 -41.79 19.14 -13.75
N LYS A 233 -41.96 19.78 -14.91
CA LYS A 233 -41.12 19.59 -16.13
C LYS A 233 -39.61 19.57 -15.85
N PHE A 234 -39.14 20.44 -14.95
CA PHE A 234 -37.74 20.49 -14.55
C PHE A 234 -37.29 19.21 -13.82
N ILE A 235 -38.08 18.72 -12.87
CA ILE A 235 -37.80 17.53 -12.08
C ILE A 235 -37.90 16.27 -12.96
N LYS A 236 -38.90 16.20 -13.83
CA LYS A 236 -39.06 15.12 -14.81
C LYS A 236 -37.81 14.97 -15.70
N SER A 237 -37.36 16.08 -16.29
CA SER A 237 -36.17 16.09 -17.14
C SER A 237 -34.89 15.74 -16.38
N PHE A 238 -34.78 16.16 -15.11
CA PHE A 238 -33.62 15.88 -14.27
C PHE A 238 -33.55 14.40 -13.86
N LEU A 239 -34.68 13.83 -13.39
CA LEU A 239 -34.77 12.45 -12.94
C LEU A 239 -34.56 11.45 -14.10
N GLN A 240 -35.08 11.76 -15.28
CA GLN A 240 -35.00 10.86 -16.44
C GLN A 240 -33.66 10.96 -17.19
N GLY A 241 -33.09 12.17 -17.31
CA GLY A 241 -31.92 12.43 -18.14
C GLY A 241 -30.59 12.54 -17.38
N PHE A 242 -30.57 13.03 -16.15
CA PHE A 242 -29.34 13.43 -15.46
C PHE A 242 -29.03 12.56 -14.22
N LEU A 243 -30.04 12.31 -13.38
CA LEU A 243 -29.86 11.57 -12.13
C LEU A 243 -29.23 10.17 -12.34
N PRO A 244 -29.62 9.36 -13.34
CA PRO A 244 -29.06 8.03 -13.53
C PRO A 244 -27.59 8.08 -13.93
N GLY A 245 -27.22 9.03 -14.79
CA GLY A 245 -25.83 9.26 -15.18
C GLY A 245 -24.97 9.76 -14.02
N LEU A 246 -25.49 10.67 -13.19
CA LEU A 246 -24.78 11.16 -12.01
C LEU A 246 -24.57 10.04 -10.98
N ALA A 247 -25.63 9.28 -10.68
CA ALA A 247 -25.56 8.18 -9.72
C ALA A 247 -24.59 7.09 -10.18
N LEU A 248 -24.62 6.72 -11.47
CA LEU A 248 -23.66 5.79 -12.05
C LEU A 248 -22.22 6.33 -11.93
N LYS A 249 -21.99 7.61 -12.24
CA LYS A 249 -20.67 8.24 -12.13
C LYS A 249 -20.14 8.23 -10.70
N ILE A 250 -20.97 8.57 -9.71
CA ILE A 250 -20.60 8.54 -8.28
C ILE A 250 -20.26 7.10 -7.86
N SER A 251 -21.08 6.14 -8.27
CA SER A 251 -20.86 4.73 -7.95
C SER A 251 -19.56 4.19 -8.54
N LEU A 252 -19.28 4.51 -9.82
CA LEU A 252 -18.03 4.16 -10.49
C LEU A 252 -16.82 4.93 -9.93
N TYR A 253 -16.99 6.09 -9.31
CA TYR A 253 -15.91 6.80 -8.64
C TYR A 253 -15.49 6.11 -7.32
N ILE A 254 -16.46 5.56 -6.58
CA ILE A 254 -16.19 4.88 -5.31
C ILE A 254 -15.56 3.50 -5.55
N LEU A 255 -16.02 2.77 -6.59
CA LEU A 255 -15.63 1.38 -6.84
C LEU A 255 -14.10 1.13 -6.91
N PRO A 256 -13.27 1.93 -7.63
CA PRO A 256 -11.82 1.75 -7.65
C PRO A 256 -11.17 1.82 -6.27
N THR A 257 -11.68 2.68 -5.37
CA THR A 257 -11.13 2.78 -4.02
C THR A 257 -11.38 1.51 -3.21
N VAL A 258 -12.57 0.91 -3.37
CA VAL A 258 -12.94 -0.36 -2.72
C VAL A 258 -12.10 -1.52 -3.27
N LEU A 259 -11.99 -1.64 -4.60
CA LEU A 259 -11.19 -2.68 -5.25
C LEU A 259 -9.70 -2.57 -4.90
N MET A 260 -9.17 -1.35 -4.76
CA MET A 260 -7.80 -1.11 -4.30
C MET A 260 -7.59 -1.56 -2.85
N ILE A 261 -8.56 -1.33 -1.96
CA ILE A 261 -8.50 -1.81 -0.58
C ILE A 261 -8.51 -3.34 -0.55
N MET A 262 -9.41 -3.99 -1.31
CA MET A 262 -9.46 -5.45 -1.44
C MET A 262 -8.13 -6.02 -1.97
N SER A 263 -7.58 -5.41 -3.03
CA SER A 263 -6.29 -5.82 -3.61
C SER A 263 -5.14 -5.71 -2.60
N LYS A 264 -5.11 -4.67 -1.77
CA LYS A 264 -4.11 -4.53 -0.69
C LYS A 264 -4.21 -5.66 0.33
N ILE A 265 -5.42 -6.13 0.63
CA ILE A 265 -5.67 -7.23 1.58
C ILE A 265 -5.25 -8.60 1.00
N GLU A 266 -5.34 -8.79 -0.33
CA GLU A 266 -4.92 -10.04 -1.01
C GLU A 266 -3.45 -10.39 -0.77
N GLY A 267 -2.60 -9.40 -0.52
CA GLY A 267 -1.20 -9.63 -0.16
C GLY A 267 -0.20 -9.56 -1.33
N HIS A 268 -0.49 -8.79 -2.38
CA HIS A 268 0.51 -8.54 -3.44
C HIS A 268 1.64 -7.63 -2.95
N ILE A 269 2.83 -7.83 -3.51
CA ILE A 269 4.09 -7.22 -3.04
C ILE A 269 4.39 -5.90 -3.75
N ALA A 270 3.93 -5.71 -4.99
CA ALA A 270 4.22 -4.53 -5.79
C ALA A 270 2.97 -3.66 -5.94
N LEU A 271 3.12 -2.33 -5.87
CA LEU A 271 2.04 -1.38 -6.11
C LEU A 271 1.51 -1.52 -7.54
N SER A 272 2.40 -1.69 -8.53
CA SER A 272 2.03 -1.95 -9.92
C SER A 272 1.16 -3.20 -10.11
N ILE A 273 1.40 -4.26 -9.33
CA ILE A 273 0.58 -5.48 -9.35
C ILE A 273 -0.77 -5.24 -8.67
N LEU A 274 -0.79 -4.49 -7.57
CA LEU A 274 -2.02 -4.11 -6.86
C LEU A 274 -2.92 -3.27 -7.77
N GLU A 275 -2.35 -2.27 -8.46
CA GLU A 275 -3.05 -1.43 -9.42
C GLU A 275 -3.61 -2.25 -10.57
N ARG A 276 -2.78 -3.12 -11.18
CA ARG A 276 -3.22 -4.00 -12.25
C ARG A 276 -4.37 -4.91 -11.83
N ARG A 277 -4.37 -5.40 -10.58
CA ARG A 277 -5.45 -6.25 -10.04
C ARG A 277 -6.70 -5.46 -9.70
N ALA A 278 -6.55 -4.26 -9.16
CA ALA A 278 -7.68 -3.38 -8.85
C ALA A 278 -8.35 -2.81 -10.11
N SER A 279 -7.64 -2.74 -11.24
CA SER A 279 -8.16 -2.31 -12.54
C SER A 279 -8.69 -3.44 -13.42
N ALA A 280 -8.56 -4.70 -13.01
CA ALA A 280 -9.05 -5.87 -13.72
C ALA A 280 -10.47 -6.22 -13.28
#